data_AF-A0A957LWU3-F1
#
_entry.id   AF-A0A957LWU3-F1
#
_cell.length_a   1.000
_cell.length_b   1.000
_cell.length_c   1.000
_cell.angle_alpha   90.00
_cell.angle_beta   90.00
_cell.angle_gamma   90.00
#
_symmetry.space_group_name_H-M   'P 1'
#
loop_
_entity.id
_entity.type
_entity.pdbx_description
1 polymer ?
#
loop_
_entity_poly.entity_id
_entity_poly.type
_entity_poly.pdbx_seq_one_letter_code
_entity_poly.pdbx_strand_id
1 'polypeptide(L)' 'MAVPTLWRTKQQRYNLMGEKCPSCAGAVFPPRKVCPHCGDTMTDEHVSGHETTGSFVFHLPNFASHRQLSRVAGDD' A
#
# COMPACT_ATOMS: atom_id res chain seq x y z
N MET A 1 -14.39 13.37 2.42
CA MET A 1 -13.49 14.45 1.94
C MET A 1 -12.11 13.87 1.63
N ALA A 2 -11.65 13.92 0.37
CA ALA A 2 -10.42 13.24 -0.08
C ALA A 2 -9.23 14.18 -0.38
N VAL A 3 -9.49 15.49 -0.53
CA VAL A 3 -8.49 16.50 -0.95
C VAL A 3 -7.30 16.58 0.02
N PRO A 4 -7.49 16.57 1.37
CA PRO A 4 -6.39 16.62 2.33
C PRO A 4 -5.46 15.39 2.34
N THR A 5 -5.90 14.26 1.79
CA THR A 5 -5.05 13.04 1.75
C THR A 5 -4.21 13.03 0.48
N LEU A 6 -4.77 13.56 -0.61
CA LEU A 6 -4.10 13.62 -1.89
C LEU A 6 -2.87 14.53 -1.85
N TRP A 7 -2.95 15.73 -1.27
CA TRP A 7 -1.78 16.65 -1.24
C TRP A 7 -0.61 16.07 -0.46
N ARG A 8 -0.86 15.45 0.71
CA ARG A 8 0.20 14.87 1.56
C ARG A 8 0.93 13.71 0.89
N THR A 9 0.21 12.91 0.09
CA THR A 9 0.76 11.71 -0.54
C THR A 9 1.15 11.93 -2.00
N LYS A 10 0.94 13.14 -2.55
CA LYS A 10 1.19 13.49 -3.96
C LYS A 10 2.64 13.24 -4.36
N GLN A 11 3.59 13.72 -3.56
CA GLN A 11 5.02 13.62 -3.84
C GLN A 11 5.49 12.16 -3.87
N GLN A 12 5.10 11.37 -2.88
CA GLN A 12 5.45 9.95 -2.79
C GLN A 12 4.86 9.15 -3.97
N ARG A 13 3.61 9.45 -4.35
CA ARG A 13 2.93 8.75 -5.44
C ARG A 13 3.46 9.10 -6.83
N TYR A 14 3.73 10.38 -7.09
CA TYR A 14 4.16 10.84 -8.41
C TYR A 14 5.63 10.57 -8.69
N ASN A 15 6.45 10.47 -7.65
CA ASN A 15 7.84 10.06 -7.80
C ASN A 15 8.01 8.53 -7.84
N LEU A 16 6.89 7.77 -7.83
CA LEU A 16 6.87 6.31 -7.71
C LEU A 16 7.82 5.79 -6.60
N MET A 17 7.87 6.51 -5.48
CA MET A 17 8.74 6.17 -4.36
C MET A 17 8.14 4.97 -3.64
N GLY A 18 8.86 3.86 -3.61
CA GLY A 18 8.46 2.63 -2.95
C GLY A 18 9.61 2.08 -2.11
N GLU A 19 9.29 1.08 -1.29
CA GLU A 19 10.24 0.40 -0.43
C GLU A 19 10.03 -1.12 -0.53
N LYS A 20 11.11 -1.88 -0.28
CA LYS A 20 11.06 -3.33 -0.25
C LYS A 20 11.17 -3.79 1.19
N CYS A 21 10.23 -4.62 1.64
CA CYS A 21 10.30 -5.14 3.01
C CYS A 21 11.51 -6.09 3.16
N PRO A 22 12.36 -5.89 4.18
CA PRO A 22 13.50 -6.79 4.43
C PRO A 22 13.05 -8.18 4.91
N SER A 23 11.89 -8.27 5.56
CA SER A 23 11.35 -9.54 6.11
C SER A 23 10.74 -10.43 5.03
N CYS A 24 9.83 -9.89 4.20
CA CYS A 24 9.08 -10.67 3.22
C CYS A 24 9.45 -10.40 1.75
N ALA A 25 10.41 -9.51 1.50
CA ALA A 25 10.82 -9.06 0.15
C ALA A 25 9.69 -8.45 -0.71
N GLY A 26 8.52 -8.17 -0.11
CA GLY A 26 7.37 -7.59 -0.79
C GLY A 26 7.61 -6.13 -1.14
N ALA A 27 7.18 -5.74 -2.34
CA ALA A 27 7.21 -4.35 -2.78
C ALA A 27 6.03 -3.58 -2.16
N VAL A 28 6.32 -2.47 -1.49
CA VAL A 28 5.32 -1.66 -0.80
C VAL A 28 5.31 -0.26 -1.42
N PHE A 29 4.13 0.14 -1.88
CA PHE A 29 3.86 1.48 -2.40
C PHE A 29 2.50 1.94 -1.90
N PRO A 30 2.36 3.20 -1.41
CA PRO A 30 3.42 4.16 -1.04
C PRO A 30 4.27 3.67 0.16
N PRO A 31 5.36 4.37 0.53
CA PRO A 31 6.20 3.99 1.68
C PRO A 31 5.42 4.19 2.99
N ARG A 32 5.49 3.21 3.88
CA ARG A 32 4.77 3.09 5.14
C ARG A 32 5.65 2.41 6.19
N LYS A 33 5.53 2.83 7.46
CA LYS A 33 6.31 2.25 8.57
C LYS A 33 6.01 0.78 8.86
N VAL A 34 4.90 0.24 8.36
CA VAL A 34 4.44 -1.14 8.61
C VAL A 34 4.12 -1.82 7.30
N CYS A 35 4.68 -3.00 7.08
CA CYS A 35 4.46 -3.77 5.87
C CYS A 35 3.03 -4.36 5.84
N PRO A 36 2.25 -4.18 4.76
CA PRO A 36 0.91 -4.77 4.64
C PRO A 36 0.94 -6.29 4.41
N HIS A 37 2.08 -6.87 4.07
CA HIS A 37 2.20 -8.30 3.78
C HIS A 37 2.48 -9.13 5.03
N CYS A 38 3.41 -8.68 5.88
CA CYS A 38 3.83 -9.42 7.08
C CYS A 38 3.53 -8.70 8.41
N GLY A 39 3.25 -7.40 8.40
CA GLY A 39 3.04 -6.62 9.62
C GLY A 39 4.33 -6.16 10.32
N ASP A 40 5.50 -6.47 9.78
CA ASP A 40 6.78 -6.04 10.34
C ASP A 40 7.07 -4.55 10.09
N THR A 41 7.96 -3.99 10.90
CA THR A 41 8.44 -2.60 10.75
C THR A 41 9.33 -2.45 9.52
N MET A 42 9.11 -1.39 8.74
CA MET A 42 9.91 -1.06 7.57
C MET A 42 11.05 -0.10 7.92
N THR A 43 12.19 -0.21 7.23
CA THR A 43 13.30 0.74 7.33
C THR A 43 12.99 1.97 6.48
N ASP A 44 13.50 3.15 6.87
CA ASP A 44 13.20 4.43 6.18
C ASP A 44 13.97 4.62 4.86
N GLU A 45 14.27 3.52 4.17
CA GLU A 45 15.10 3.50 2.97
C GLU A 45 14.20 3.58 1.74
N HIS A 46 13.93 4.81 1.33
CA HIS A 46 13.09 5.12 0.17
C HIS A 46 13.89 4.94 -1.12
N VAL A 47 13.41 4.09 -2.02
CA VAL A 47 14.01 3.92 -3.35
C VAL A 47 13.24 4.79 -4.35
N SER A 48 13.95 5.66 -5.05
CA SER A 48 13.42 6.47 -6.14
C SER A 48 13.38 5.65 -7.43
N GLY A 49 12.25 5.66 -8.14
CA GLY A 49 12.03 4.89 -9.36
C GLY A 49 12.86 5.32 -10.59
N HIS A 50 13.98 6.02 -10.39
CA HIS A 50 14.85 6.49 -11.47
C HIS A 50 16.06 5.56 -11.74
N GLU A 51 16.34 4.58 -10.89
CA GLU A 51 17.49 3.68 -11.08
C GLU A 51 17.12 2.19 -11.21
N THR A 52 17.29 1.72 -12.45
CA THR A 52 17.68 0.38 -12.96
C THR A 52 17.00 -0.90 -12.43
N THR A 53 16.21 -1.52 -13.33
CA THR A 53 15.94 -2.97 -13.45
C THR A 53 15.29 -3.67 -12.25
N GLY A 54 14.15 -3.16 -11.80
CA GLY A 54 13.22 -3.89 -10.96
C GLY A 54 11.80 -3.45 -11.26
N SER A 55 11.11 -4.13 -12.19
CA SER A 55 9.68 -3.91 -12.38
C SER A 55 8.93 -4.42 -11.15
N PHE A 56 8.43 -3.50 -10.33
CA PHE A 56 7.57 -3.85 -9.19
C PHE A 56 6.16 -4.19 -9.71
N VAL A 57 5.84 -5.48 -9.77
CA VAL A 57 4.49 -5.94 -10.14
C VAL A 57 3.64 -5.99 -8.87
N PHE A 58 2.73 -5.02 -8.73
CA PHE A 58 1.70 -5.06 -7.70
C PHE A 58 0.65 -6.09 -8.10
N HIS A 59 0.72 -7.29 -7.51
CA HIS A 59 -0.38 -8.23 -7.57
C HIS A 59 -1.53 -7.67 -6.72
N LEU A 60 -2.61 -7.23 -7.38
CA LEU A 60 -3.84 -6.94 -6.66
C LEU A 60 -4.32 -8.26 -6.04
N PRO A 61 -4.56 -8.32 -4.71
CA PRO A 61 -5.21 -9.48 -4.13
C PRO A 61 -6.56 -9.64 -4.83
N ASN A 62 -6.84 -10.86 -5.26
CA ASN A 62 -8.10 -11.21 -5.88
C ASN A 62 -9.23 -10.79 -4.93
N PHE A 63 -10.01 -9.77 -5.32
CA PHE A 63 -11.09 -9.17 -4.51
C PHE A 63 -12.30 -10.12 -4.35
N ALA A 64 -12.08 -11.43 -4.42
CA ALA A 64 -13.10 -12.46 -4.25
C ALA A 64 -13.33 -12.76 -2.76
N SER A 65 -13.81 -11.77 -2.00
CA SER A 65 -14.70 -11.98 -0.85
C SER A 65 -15.19 -10.64 -0.31
N HIS A 66 -15.97 -9.91 -1.12
CA HIS A 66 -16.98 -9.04 -0.54
C HIS A 66 -18.10 -9.98 -0.04
N ARG A 67 -17.93 -10.55 1.16
CA ARG A 67 -19.04 -11.24 1.84
C ARG A 67 -20.09 -10.17 2.10
N GLN A 68 -21.17 -10.19 1.32
CA GLN A 68 -22.32 -9.32 1.43
C GLN A 68 -22.67 -9.06 2.89
N LEU A 69 -22.49 -7.82 3.33
CA LEU A 69 -23.18 -7.27 4.50
C LEU A 69 -24.66 -7.20 4.12
N SER A 70 -25.40 -8.28 4.38
CA SER A 70 -26.85 -8.29 4.36
C SER A 70 -27.39 -8.80 5.69
N ARG A 71 -27.70 -7.85 6.58
CA ARG A 71 -29.04 -7.72 7.17
C ARG A 71 -29.13 -6.42 7.97
N VAL A 72 -29.95 -5.54 7.43
CA VAL A 72 -30.50 -4.33 8.02
C VAL A 72 -31.47 -4.68 9.15
N ALA A 73 -31.60 -3.73 10.09
CA ALA A 73 -32.65 -3.51 11.08
C ALA A 73 -32.65 -4.41 12.34
N GLY A 74 -32.22 -3.80 13.45
CA GLY A 74 -32.90 -3.97 14.73
C GLY A 74 -34.12 -3.04 14.76
N ASP A 75 -35.23 -3.57 15.28
CA ASP A 75 -36.44 -2.86 15.69
C ASP A 75 -36.94 -3.61 16.95
N ASP A 76 -36.46 -3.16 18.11
CA ASP A 76 -37.18 -3.00 19.40
C ASP A 76 -36.31 -2.10 20.32
#